data_AF-A0A7T1HMV2-F1
#
_entry.id   AF-A0A7T1HMV2-F1
#
_cell.length_a   1.000
_cell.length_b   1.000
_cell.length_c   1.000
_cell.angle_alpha   90.00
_cell.angle_beta   90.00
_cell.angle_gamma   90.00
#
_symmetry.space_group_name_H-M   'P 1'
#
loop_
_entity.id
_entity.type
_entity.pdbx_description
1 polymer ?
#
loop_
_entity_poly.entity_id
_entity_poly.type
_entity_poly.pdbx_seq_one_letter_code
_entity_poly.pdbx_strand_id
1 'polypeptide(L)' 'MQTPEEVLVMRQLLERGWSRRRIAAELGISRNTLDRYLRLGEWQPYSTANRPGQLDGHRE' A
#
# COMPACT_ATOMS: atom_id res chain seq x y z
N MET A 1 -7.06 1.58 -5.83
CA MET A 1 -6.08 0.58 -5.35
C MET A 1 -4.74 0.97 -5.94
N GLN A 2 -3.69 1.11 -5.11
CA GLN A 2 -2.40 1.56 -5.63
C GLN A 2 -1.79 0.51 -6.55
N THR A 3 -1.38 0.92 -7.74
CA THR A 3 -0.89 0.03 -8.79
C THR A 3 0.52 -0.47 -8.46
N PRO A 4 0.94 -1.64 -8.98
CA PRO A 4 2.33 -2.10 -8.85
C PRO A 4 3.35 -1.06 -9.34
N GLU A 5 2.95 -0.19 -10.27
CA GLU A 5 3.75 0.95 -10.75
C GLU A 5 4.10 1.95 -9.65
N GLU A 6 3.16 2.24 -8.73
CA GLU A 6 3.45 3.16 -7.62
C GLU A 6 4.52 2.59 -6.69
N VAL A 7 4.55 1.28 -6.46
CA VAL A 7 5.61 0.64 -5.65
C VAL A 7 6.96 0.70 -6.36
N LEU A 8 7.00 0.59 -7.69
CA LEU A 8 8.22 0.79 -8.46
C LEU A 8 8.73 2.24 -8.32
N VAL A 9 7.84 3.23 -8.41
CA VAL A 9 8.20 4.64 -8.19
C VAL A 9 8.75 4.86 -6.78
N MET A 10 8.14 4.27 -5.75
CA MET A 10 8.65 4.35 -4.38
C MET A 10 10.09 3.83 -4.26
N ARG A 11 10.40 2.69 -4.91
CA ARG A 11 11.77 2.13 -4.89
C ARG A 11 12.76 3.02 -5.63
N GLN A 12 12.41 3.47 -6.83
CA GLN A 12 13.25 4.36 -7.63
C GLN A 12 13.59 5.65 -6.88
N LEU A 13 12.64 6.20 -6.11
CA LEU A 13 12.89 7.39 -5.29
C LEU A 13 13.82 7.08 -4.10
N LEU A 14 13.68 5.92 -3.46
CA LEU A 14 14.59 5.50 -2.39
C LEU A 14 16.02 5.29 -2.90
N GLU A 15 16.18 4.68 -4.08
CA GLU A 15 17.48 4.49 -4.73
C GLU A 15 18.14 5.82 -5.09
N ARG A 16 17.33 6.84 -5.43
CA ARG A 16 17.78 8.23 -5.62
C ARG A 16 18.12 8.94 -4.30
N GLY A 17 18.04 8.27 -3.15
CA GLY A 17 18.39 8.81 -1.83
C GLY A 17 17.28 9.64 -1.18
N TRP A 18 16.04 9.54 -1.67
CA TRP A 18 14.94 10.31 -1.08
C TRP A 18 14.52 9.72 0.28
N SER A 19 14.15 10.59 1.21
CA SER A 19 13.65 10.14 2.51
C SER A 19 12.22 9.59 2.38
N ARG A 20 11.93 8.54 3.14
CA ARG A 20 10.59 7.92 3.22
C ARG A 20 9.48 8.94 3.50
N ARG A 21 9.76 9.93 4.36
CA ARG A 21 8.82 11.02 4.68
C ARG A 21 8.54 11.89 3.45
N ARG A 22 9.56 12.22 2.65
CA ARG A 22 9.41 13.03 1.45
C ARG A 22 8.63 12.28 0.37
N ILE A 23 8.98 11.01 0.13
CA ILE A 23 8.27 10.16 -0.83
C ILE A 23 6.78 10.05 -0.48
N ALA A 24 6.48 9.83 0.80
CA ALA A 24 5.09 9.76 1.28
C ALA A 24 4.32 11.07 1.05
N ALA A 25 4.94 12.22 1.33
CA ALA A 25 4.33 13.53 1.10
C ALA A 25 4.08 13.80 -0.39
N GLU A 26 5.03 13.43 -1.26
CA GLU A 26 4.95 13.67 -2.71
C GLU A 26 3.94 12.77 -3.40
N LEU A 27 3.80 11.53 -2.93
CA LEU A 27 2.80 10.58 -3.45
C LEU A 27 1.43 10.74 -2.76
N GLY A 28 1.30 11.64 -1.78
CA GLY A 28 0.06 11.83 -1.02
C GLY A 28 -0.36 10.61 -0.19
N ILE A 29 0.59 9.72 0.14
CA ILE A 29 0.33 8.51 0.91
C ILE A 29 0.85 8.61 2.33
N SER A 30 0.27 7.82 3.23
CA SER A 30 0.78 7.71 4.59
C SER A 30 2.13 7.00 4.61
N ARG A 31 3.04 7.45 5.51
CA ARG A 31 4.32 6.74 5.77
C ARG A 31 4.11 5.27 6.10
N ASN A 32 3.00 4.94 6.76
CA ASN A 32 2.65 3.57 7.13
C ASN A 32 2.39 2.68 5.92
N THR A 33 1.84 3.23 4.84
CA THR A 33 1.62 2.55 3.57
C THR A 33 2.95 2.23 2.90
N LEU A 34 3.85 3.22 2.87
CA LEU A 34 5.21 3.04 2.36
C LEU A 34 5.98 1.97 3.17
N ASP A 35 5.93 2.03 4.51
CA ASP A 35 6.60 1.07 5.39
C ASP A 35 6.07 -0.36 5.19
N ARG A 36 4.75 -0.52 5.07
CA ARG A 36 4.10 -1.79 4.74
C ARG A 36 4.65 -2.38 3.44
N TYR A 37 4.69 -1.60 2.37
CA TYR A 37 5.16 -2.08 1.06
C TYR A 37 6.67 -2.40 1.07
N LEU A 38 7.48 -1.64 1.82
CA LEU A 38 8.89 -1.94 1.98
C LEU A 38 9.13 -3.23 2.78
N ARG A 39 8.34 -3.46 3.85
CA ARG A 39 8.44 -4.68 4.67
C ARG A 39 7.99 -5.93 3.93
N LEU A 40 7.01 -5.81 3.05
CA LEU A 40 6.49 -6.93 2.28
C LEU A 40 7.45 -7.41 1.19
N GLY A 41 8.44 -6.60 0.80
CA GLY A 41 9.44 -6.98 -0.21
C GLY A 41 8.89 -7.12 -1.64
N GLU A 42 7.57 -7.25 -1.80
CA GLU A 42 6.81 -7.24 -3.06
C GLU A 42 5.47 -6.52 -2.88
N TRP A 43 4.94 -5.95 -3.98
CA TRP A 43 3.60 -5.36 -3.98
C TRP A 43 2.57 -6.47 -3.73
N GLN A 44 1.81 -6.35 -2.64
CA GLN A 44 0.62 -7.14 -2.42
C GLN A 44 -0.60 -6.26 -2.64
N PRO A 45 -1.61 -6.70 -3.41
CA PRO A 45 -2.87 -5.98 -3.48
C PRO A 45 -3.41 -5.79 -2.09
N TYR A 46 -4.10 -4.66 -1.87
CA TYR A 46 -4.87 -4.46 -0.65
C TYR A 46 -5.94 -5.55 -0.60
N SER A 47 -5.64 -6.66 0.05
CA SER A 47 -6.63 -7.62 0.46
C SER A 47 -7.45 -6.87 1.50
N THR A 48 -8.54 -6.24 1.06
CA THR A 48 -9.73 -6.17 1.91
C THR A 48 -9.87 -7.59 2.39
N ALA A 49 -9.49 -7.86 3.64
CA ALA A 49 -9.79 -9.12 4.27
C ALA A 49 -11.27 -9.32 3.98
N ASN A 50 -11.60 -10.28 3.12
CA ASN A 50 -12.96 -10.63 2.79
C ASN A 50 -13.50 -11.27 4.07
N ARG A 51 -13.78 -10.43 5.07
CA ARG A 51 -14.51 -10.80 6.25
C ARG A 51 -15.91 -11.02 5.71
N PRO A 52 -16.42 -12.26 5.64
CA PRO A 52 -17.82 -12.44 5.35
C PRO A 52 -18.56 -11.58 6.38
N GLY A 53 -19.23 -10.54 5.89
CA GLY A 53 -20.05 -9.71 6.76
C GLY A 53 -21.05 -10.64 7.41
N GLN A 54 -21.12 -10.63 8.75
CA GLN A 54 -21.98 -11.48 9.57
C GLN A 54 -23.48 -11.40 9.20
N LEU A 55 -23.85 -10.58 8.22
CA LEU A 55 -25.20 -10.32 7.74
C LEU A 55 -25.51 -10.99 6.39
N ASP A 56 -24.55 -11.64 5.72
CA ASP A 56 -24.81 -12.35 4.45
C ASP A 56 -25.75 -13.57 4.63
N GLY A 57 -25.89 -14.07 5.87
CA GLY A 57 -26.77 -15.18 6.22
C GLY A 57 -28.23 -14.81 6.54
N HIS A 58 -28.63 -13.54 6.48
CA HIS A 58 -30.00 -13.10 6.82
C HIS A 58 -30.69 -12.38 5.65
N ARG A 59 -30.85 -13.08 4.52
CA ARG A 59 -31.83 -12.69 3.50
C ARG A 59 -32.88 -13.79 3.39
N GLU A 60 -33.86 -13.73 4.28
CA GLU A 60 -35.14 -14.43 4.17
C GLU A 60 -36.08 -13.68 3.21
#